data_AF-A0A0G0K4N5-F1
#
_entry.id   AF-A0A0G0K4N5-F1
#
_cell.length_a   1.000
_cell.length_b   1.000
_cell.length_c   1.000
_cell.angle_alpha   90.00
_cell.angle_beta   90.00
_cell.angle_gamma   90.00
#
_symmetry.space_group_name_H-M   'P 1'
#
loop_
_entity.id
_entity.type
_entity.pdbx_description
1 polymer ?
#
loop_
_entity_poly.entity_id
_entity_poly.type
_entity_poly.pdbx_seq_one_letter_code
_entity_poly.pdbx_strand_id
1 'polypeptide(L)'
;MTKEKIIQVIEVYRQFFVTKGIQKINYPHDFLLESSDLGLEHCHGMLDEMVEFVREGRIEKAFRWLGFIQGVFWANRVYTLDNLKDHNRPR
;
A
#
# COMPACT_ATOMS: atom_id res chain seq x y z
N MET A 1 -6.13 8.64 -11.88
CA MET A 1 -6.26 8.95 -10.44
C MET A 1 -5.41 10.17 -10.14
N THR A 2 -5.88 11.13 -9.33
CA THR A 2 -5.12 12.37 -8.99
C THR A 2 -4.16 12.14 -7.82
N LYS A 3 -3.28 13.12 -7.53
CA LYS A 3 -2.37 13.06 -6.39
C LYS A 3 -3.12 12.96 -5.06
N GLU A 4 -4.18 13.74 -4.94
CA GLU A 4 -5.05 13.81 -3.76
C GLU A 4 -5.71 12.46 -3.52
N LYS A 5 -6.15 11.79 -4.61
CA LYS A 5 -6.73 10.47 -4.51
C LYS A 5 -5.73 9.40 -4.10
N ILE A 6 -4.47 9.48 -4.56
CA ILE A 6 -3.40 8.57 -4.09
C ILE A 6 -3.21 8.73 -2.57
N ILE A 7 -3.14 9.98 -2.07
CA ILE A 7 -3.03 10.25 -0.63
C ILE A 7 -4.25 9.69 0.12
N GLN A 8 -5.46 9.89 -0.39
CA GLN A 8 -6.67 9.32 0.21
C GLN A 8 -6.59 7.80 0.33
N VAL A 9 -6.14 7.10 -0.73
CA VAL A 9 -6.01 5.65 -0.72
C VAL A 9 -4.91 5.19 0.25
N ILE A 10 -3.78 5.91 0.33
CA ILE A 10 -2.74 5.66 1.33
C ILE A 10 -3.32 5.72 2.75
N GLU A 11 -4.15 6.72 3.03
CA GLU A 11 -4.76 6.86 4.36
C GLU A 11 -5.78 5.76 4.67
N VAL A 12 -6.59 5.32 3.70
CA VAL A 12 -7.47 4.14 3.86
C VAL A 12 -6.65 2.91 4.25
N TYR A 13 -5.50 2.71 3.60
CA TYR A 13 -4.65 1.54 3.85
C TYR A 13 -3.92 1.65 5.19
N ARG A 14 -3.46 2.85 5.54
CA ARG A 14 -2.87 3.14 6.85
C ARG A 14 -3.86 2.83 7.98
N GLN A 15 -5.12 3.26 7.85
CA GLN A 15 -6.16 2.95 8.83
C GLN A 15 -6.43 1.46 8.96
N PHE A 16 -6.40 0.71 7.85
CA PHE A 16 -6.50 -0.75 7.89
C PHE A 16 -5.39 -1.36 8.75
N PHE A 17 -4.12 -1.00 8.50
CA PHE A 17 -3.00 -1.56 9.27
C PHE A 17 -3.04 -1.18 10.75
N VAL A 18 -3.31 0.09 11.05
CA VAL A 18 -3.43 0.59 12.44
C VAL A 18 -4.54 -0.13 13.20
N THR A 19 -5.72 -0.28 12.57
CA THR A 19 -6.87 -0.97 13.20
C THR A 19 -6.57 -2.45 13.47
N LYS A 20 -5.73 -3.08 12.65
CA LYS A 20 -5.32 -4.48 12.80
C LYS A 20 -4.10 -4.67 13.70
N GLY A 21 -3.49 -3.59 14.19
CA GLY A 21 -2.25 -3.67 14.99
C GLY A 21 -1.03 -4.18 14.22
N ILE A 22 -1.08 -4.13 12.88
CA ILE A 22 0.00 -4.61 12.01
C ILE A 22 1.16 -3.60 12.09
N GLN A 23 2.35 -4.08 12.40
CA GLN A 23 3.53 -3.23 12.56
C GLN A 23 4.05 -2.71 11.23
N LYS A 24 4.93 -1.71 11.27
CA LYS A 24 5.66 -1.23 10.09
C LYS A 24 7.05 -1.86 10.13
N ILE A 25 7.44 -2.51 9.05
CA ILE A 25 8.81 -2.99 8.88
C ILE A 25 9.38 -2.53 7.53
N ASN A 26 10.71 -2.43 7.48
CA ASN A 26 11.44 -2.37 6.22
C ASN A 26 12.10 -3.73 5.98
N TYR A 27 11.39 -4.63 5.29
CA TYR A 27 11.87 -5.98 5.05
C TYR A 27 13.03 -5.94 4.02
N PRO A 28 14.11 -6.72 4.22
CA PRO A 28 15.23 -6.76 3.29
C PRO A 28 14.82 -7.08 1.84
N HIS A 29 15.40 -6.37 0.87
CA HIS A 29 15.02 -6.49 -0.55
C HIS A 29 15.65 -7.70 -1.26
N ASP A 30 16.65 -8.31 -0.64
CA ASP A 30 17.45 -9.42 -1.16
C ASP A 30 17.08 -10.77 -0.54
N PHE A 31 16.06 -10.80 0.33
CA PHE A 31 15.56 -12.02 0.97
C PHE A 31 14.17 -12.39 0.46
N LEU A 32 13.91 -13.69 0.39
CA LEU A 32 12.56 -14.21 0.16
C LEU A 32 11.70 -13.95 1.39
N LEU A 33 10.43 -13.61 1.16
CA LEU A 33 9.49 -13.37 2.23
C LEU A 33 9.26 -14.64 3.07
N GLU A 34 9.61 -14.59 4.35
CA GLU A 34 9.49 -15.73 5.27
C GLU A 34 8.03 -16.08 5.64
N SER A 35 7.15 -15.09 5.69
CA SER A 35 5.73 -15.29 5.98
C SER A 35 4.87 -14.18 5.36
N SER A 36 3.60 -14.51 5.10
CA SER A 36 2.63 -13.56 4.55
C SER A 36 2.43 -12.33 5.44
N ASP A 37 2.54 -12.51 6.77
CA ASP A 37 2.34 -11.44 7.75
C ASP A 37 3.42 -10.35 7.62
N LEU A 38 4.68 -10.75 7.44
CA LEU A 38 5.79 -9.83 7.16
C LEU A 38 5.56 -9.05 5.86
N GLY A 39 4.84 -9.62 4.89
CA GLY A 39 4.49 -8.94 3.65
C GLY A 39 3.54 -7.78 3.89
N LEU A 40 2.55 -7.96 4.78
CA LEU A 40 1.63 -6.90 5.19
C LEU A 40 2.34 -5.83 6.03
N GLU A 41 3.21 -6.23 6.95
CA GLU A 41 4.01 -5.29 7.75
C GLU A 41 4.95 -4.44 6.88
N HIS A 42 5.55 -5.05 5.86
CA HIS A 42 6.37 -4.32 4.90
C HIS A 42 5.53 -3.31 4.10
N CYS A 43 4.35 -3.74 3.62
CA CYS A 43 3.42 -2.83 2.94
C CYS A 43 3.00 -1.65 3.82
N HIS A 44 2.85 -1.86 5.14
CA HIS A 44 2.55 -0.76 6.07
C HIS A 44 3.72 0.25 6.13
N GLY A 45 4.96 -0.22 6.18
CA GLY A 45 6.15 0.65 6.10
C GLY A 45 6.23 1.44 4.80
N MET A 46 5.93 0.79 3.67
CA MET A 46 5.96 1.42 2.34
C MET A 46 5.04 2.64 2.22
N LEU A 47 3.92 2.69 2.96
CA LEU A 47 2.96 3.81 2.89
C LEU A 47 3.58 5.16 3.27
N ASP A 48 4.53 5.19 4.20
CA ASP A 48 5.19 6.43 4.62
C ASP A 48 6.06 7.01 3.50
N GLU A 49 6.85 6.16 2.84
CA GLU A 49 7.66 6.56 1.70
C GLU A 49 6.80 6.96 0.48
N MET A 50 5.65 6.32 0.29
CA MET A 50 4.74 6.68 -0.80
C MET A 50 4.23 8.12 -0.68
N VAL A 51 3.97 8.62 0.53
CA VAL A 51 3.56 10.01 0.75
C VAL A 51 4.64 10.96 0.24
N GLU A 52 5.92 10.66 0.50
CA GLU A 52 7.05 11.46 0.00
C GLU A 52 7.15 11.39 -1.52
N PHE A 53 6.97 10.23 -2.16
CA PHE A 53 6.93 10.15 -3.62
C PHE A 53 5.84 11.03 -4.23
N VAL A 54 4.67 11.11 -3.60
CA VAL A 54 3.59 11.98 -4.09
C VAL A 54 3.94 13.46 -3.91
N ARG A 55 4.53 13.84 -2.77
CA ARG A 55 5.00 15.21 -2.48
C ARG A 55 6.07 15.65 -3.47
N GLU A 56 7.03 14.77 -3.78
CA GLU A 56 8.10 15.00 -4.76
C GLU A 56 7.61 14.97 -6.22
N GLY A 57 6.34 14.67 -6.48
CA GLY A 57 5.80 14.56 -7.84
C GLY A 57 6.21 13.28 -8.58
N ARG A 58 6.78 12.29 -7.89
CA ARG A 58 7.18 10.98 -8.44
C ARG A 58 5.99 10.02 -8.54
N ILE A 59 4.97 10.46 -9.27
CA ILE A 59 3.65 9.82 -9.31
C ILE A 59 3.69 8.40 -9.91
N GLU A 60 4.50 8.17 -10.95
CA GLU A 60 4.66 6.83 -11.52
C GLU A 60 5.24 5.82 -10.53
N LYS A 61 6.18 6.26 -9.67
CA LYS A 61 6.73 5.42 -8.61
C LYS A 61 5.68 5.10 -7.56
N ALA A 62 4.93 6.12 -7.12
CA ALA A 62 3.80 5.93 -6.20
C ALA A 62 2.76 4.96 -6.76
N PHE A 63 2.43 5.03 -8.06
CA PHE A 63 1.51 4.08 -8.70
C PHE A 63 2.03 2.64 -8.72
N ARG A 64 3.32 2.43 -9.02
CA ARG A 64 3.91 1.09 -8.99
C ARG A 64 3.83 0.47 -7.60
N TRP A 65 4.15 1.26 -6.57
CA TRP A 65 4.08 0.80 -5.18
C TRP A 65 2.63 0.55 -4.75
N LEU A 66 1.69 1.40 -5.16
CA LEU A 66 0.29 1.19 -4.91
C LEU A 66 -0.20 -0.14 -5.50
N GLY A 67 0.15 -0.43 -6.75
CA GLY A 67 -0.21 -1.69 -7.41
C GLY A 67 0.37 -2.91 -6.69
N PHE A 68 1.62 -2.82 -6.22
CA PHE A 68 2.25 -3.87 -5.41
C PHE A 68 1.46 -4.13 -4.11
N ILE A 69 1.18 -3.10 -3.32
CA ILE A 69 0.42 -3.22 -2.06
C ILE A 69 -0.98 -3.77 -2.33
N GLN A 70 -1.65 -3.33 -3.40
CA GLN A 70 -2.96 -3.84 -3.82
C GLN A 70 -2.90 -5.34 -4.17
N GLY A 71 -1.83 -5.79 -4.83
CA GLY A 71 -1.58 -7.20 -5.09
C GLY A 71 -1.41 -8.01 -3.80
N VAL A 72 -0.62 -7.51 -2.85
CA VAL A 72 -0.42 -8.14 -1.53
C VAL A 72 -1.75 -8.22 -0.76
N PHE A 73 -2.54 -7.16 -0.74
CA PHE A 73 -3.86 -7.17 -0.09
C PHE A 73 -4.81 -8.19 -0.70
N TRP A 74 -4.84 -8.31 -2.03
CA TRP A 74 -5.68 -9.30 -2.69
C TRP A 74 -5.22 -10.73 -2.35
N ALA A 75 -3.91 -11.00 -2.41
CA ALA A 75 -3.34 -12.30 -2.07
C ALA A 75 -3.62 -12.70 -0.61
N ASN A 76 -3.65 -11.73 0.30
CA ASN A 76 -3.96 -11.92 1.72
C ASN A 76 -5.46 -11.83 2.06
N ARG A 77 -6.35 -11.81 1.06
CA ARG A 77 -7.82 -11.77 1.24
C ARG A 77 -8.32 -10.56 2.05
N VAL A 78 -7.57 -9.45 2.02
CA VAL A 78 -7.93 -8.20 2.71
C VAL A 78 -9.01 -7.44 1.94
N TYR A 79 -8.84 -7.37 0.61
CA TYR A 79 -9.77 -6.68 -0.28
C TYR A 79 -10.06 -7.54 -1.50
N THR A 80 -11.28 -7.43 -2.03
CA THR A 80 -11.62 -7.98 -3.35
C THR A 80 -11.06 -7.08 -4.45
N LEU A 81 -10.91 -7.62 -5.68
CA LEU A 81 -10.50 -6.80 -6.84
C LEU A 81 -11.47 -5.65 -7.12
N ASP A 82 -12.76 -5.80 -6.80
CA ASP A 82 -13.74 -4.73 -6.96
C ASP A 82 -13.53 -3.61 -5.93
N ASN A 83 -13.19 -3.94 -4.69
CA ASN A 83 -12.79 -2.92 -3.70
C ASN A 83 -11.56 -2.15 -4.19
N LEU A 84 -10.53 -2.85 -4.65
CA LEU A 84 -9.29 -2.23 -5.13
C LEU A 84 -9.51 -1.36 -6.38
N LYS A 85 -10.35 -1.81 -7.31
CA LYS A 85 -10.79 -1.00 -8.45
C LYS A 85 -11.52 0.25 -8.00
N ASP A 86 -12.40 0.15 -7.01
CA ASP A 86 -13.15 1.30 -6.50
C ASP A 86 -12.25 2.32 -5.80
N HIS A 87 -11.26 1.87 -5.02
CA HIS A 87 -10.25 2.73 -4.41
C HIS A 87 -9.51 3.58 -5.47
N ASN A 88 -9.26 3.01 -6.65
CA ASN A 88 -8.55 3.67 -7.74
C ASN A 88 -9.42 4.63 -8.58
N ARG A 89 -10.75 4.66 -8.36
CA ARG A 89 -11.66 5.51 -9.16
C ARG A 89 -11.41 7.00 -8.84
N PRO A 90 -11.52 7.91 -9.82
CA PRO A 90 -11.23 9.34 -9.61
C PRO A 90 -12.24 10.09 -8.72
N ARG A 91 -13.35 9.44 -8.37
CA ARG A 91 -14.48 10.01 -7.63
C ARG A 91 -14.27 9.99 -6.11
#